data_AF-A0A7C6EFJ2-F1
#
_entry.id   AF-A0A7C6EFJ2-F1
#
_cell.length_a   1.000
_cell.length_b   1.000
_cell.length_c   1.000
_cell.angle_alpha   90.00
_cell.angle_beta   90.00
_cell.angle_gamma   90.00
#
_symmetry.space_group_name_H-M   'P 1'
#
loop_
_entity.id
_entity.type
_entity.pdbx_description
1 polymer ?
#
loop_
_entity_poly.entity_id
_entity_poly.type
_entity_poly.pdbx_seq_one_letter_code
_entity_poly.pdbx_strand_id
1 'polypeptide(L)'
;MTDEKKEMKLHWKWVLLSVVVGLAIVGSSYYLVAPMFHSKEILALVMLVGFILMGAIIGYFSPGVTINEVTLGGGFVMLIMLWLLYFFKSELRYSPIINLLLFLLGLAFSWVGGWVGEKLQGDQTSQEEAQSKKFLWKWVLVGAVVGFALNVLFVAILATLFSAYLYKFAFTGFVVSFIVTGFAVGVKSPGVTLKEPALAGLLVVLLDWIFLNFIIHLRLSSLFLTTGLIIGFLFTLFGAWLGEKYQESLKPKQAQ
;
A
#
# COMPACT_ATOMS: atom_id res chain seq x y z
N MET A 1 31.23 22.30 -16.24
CA MET A 1 31.27 21.17 -17.18
C MET A 1 32.02 20.03 -16.49
N THR A 2 31.28 19.23 -15.72
CA THR A 2 31.50 17.83 -15.34
C THR A 2 30.28 17.48 -14.50
N ASP A 3 29.12 17.41 -15.16
CA ASP A 3 27.99 16.66 -14.62
C ASP A 3 28.46 15.21 -14.57
N GLU A 4 28.82 14.75 -13.37
CA GLU A 4 28.92 13.33 -13.11
C GLU A 4 27.55 12.74 -13.44
N LYS A 5 27.46 12.10 -14.62
CA LYS A 5 26.51 11.01 -14.84
C LYS A 5 26.79 9.99 -13.74
N LYS A 6 26.11 10.15 -12.60
CA LYS A 6 26.04 9.15 -11.54
C LYS A 6 25.41 7.93 -12.22
N GLU A 7 26.25 7.01 -12.67
CA GLU A 7 25.81 5.80 -13.35
C GLU A 7 24.72 5.17 -12.48
N MET A 8 23.50 5.07 -13.01
CA MET A 8 22.41 4.33 -12.39
C MET A 8 22.79 2.85 -12.37
N LYS A 9 23.62 2.45 -11.42
CA LYS A 9 23.97 1.05 -11.21
C LYS A 9 22.83 0.39 -10.47
N LEU A 10 22.13 -0.48 -11.17
CA LEU A 10 21.11 -1.35 -10.62
C LEU A 10 21.77 -2.31 -9.63
N HIS A 11 21.34 -2.28 -8.36
CA HIS A 11 21.88 -3.16 -7.34
C HIS A 11 21.05 -4.45 -7.29
N TRP A 12 21.54 -5.50 -7.95
CA TRP A 12 20.89 -6.81 -8.03
C TRP A 12 20.50 -7.44 -6.68
N LYS A 13 21.20 -7.09 -5.59
CA LYS A 13 20.84 -7.52 -4.24
C LYS A 13 19.40 -7.09 -3.88
N TRP A 14 19.00 -5.87 -4.23
CA TRP A 14 17.66 -5.36 -3.91
C TRP A 14 16.60 -5.96 -4.80
N VAL A 15 16.90 -6.21 -6.07
CA VAL A 15 16.03 -6.97 -6.97
C VAL A 15 15.75 -8.36 -6.41
N LEU A 16 16.78 -9.10 -5.98
CA LEU A 16 16.62 -10.42 -5.38
C LEU A 16 15.82 -10.36 -4.07
N LEU A 17 16.07 -9.35 -3.23
CA LEU A 17 15.31 -9.16 -2.01
C LEU A 17 13.83 -8.84 -2.30
N SER A 18 13.53 -8.01 -3.30
CA SER A 18 12.16 -7.78 -3.78
C SER A 18 11.48 -9.06 -4.22
N VAL A 19 12.22 -9.98 -4.86
CA VAL A 19 11.66 -11.29 -5.24
C VAL A 19 11.28 -12.10 -4.01
N VAL A 20 12.17 -12.21 -3.04
CA VAL A 20 11.91 -13.00 -1.81
C VAL A 20 10.76 -12.38 -1.00
N VAL A 21 10.83 -11.08 -0.72
CA VAL A 21 9.80 -10.36 0.04
C VAL A 21 8.48 -10.34 -0.72
N GLY A 22 8.52 -10.18 -2.05
CA GLY A 22 7.34 -10.19 -2.90
C GLY A 22 6.65 -11.54 -2.94
N LEU A 23 7.40 -12.64 -3.10
CA LEU A 23 6.82 -13.97 -3.03
C LEU A 23 6.20 -14.26 -1.66
N ALA A 24 6.85 -13.82 -0.58
CA ALA A 24 6.28 -13.92 0.76
C ALA A 24 4.95 -13.16 0.85
N ILE A 25 4.94 -11.86 0.55
CA ILE A 25 3.75 -11.01 0.73
C ILE A 25 2.66 -11.32 -0.29
N VAL A 26 2.97 -11.29 -1.59
CA VAL A 26 2.01 -11.49 -2.68
C VAL A 26 1.49 -12.93 -2.65
N GLY A 27 2.39 -13.89 -2.49
CA GLY A 27 2.05 -15.31 -2.40
C GLY A 27 1.20 -15.61 -1.18
N SER A 28 1.61 -15.19 0.02
CA SER A 28 0.82 -15.44 1.23
C SER A 28 -0.54 -14.75 1.16
N SER A 29 -0.60 -13.50 0.69
CA SER A 29 -1.87 -12.77 0.58
C SER A 29 -2.85 -13.50 -0.33
N TYR A 30 -2.38 -13.98 -1.48
CA TYR A 30 -3.20 -14.78 -2.39
C TYR A 30 -3.67 -16.10 -1.75
N TYR A 31 -2.73 -16.94 -1.31
CA TYR A 31 -3.04 -18.30 -0.85
C TYR A 31 -3.79 -18.34 0.48
N LEU A 32 -3.65 -17.31 1.33
CA LEU A 32 -4.46 -17.19 2.55
C LEU A 32 -5.91 -16.83 2.23
N VAL A 33 -6.15 -15.98 1.23
CA VAL A 33 -7.49 -15.44 0.91
C VAL A 33 -8.26 -16.35 -0.06
N ALA A 34 -7.56 -17.05 -0.95
CA ALA A 34 -8.14 -17.93 -1.97
C ALA A 34 -9.18 -18.94 -1.45
N PRO A 35 -9.02 -19.60 -0.29
CA PRO A 35 -10.00 -20.58 0.20
C PRO A 35 -11.36 -19.97 0.56
N MET A 36 -11.43 -18.67 0.85
CA MET A 36 -12.67 -18.00 1.27
C MET A 36 -13.35 -17.28 0.10
N PHE A 37 -12.57 -16.65 -0.78
CA PHE A 37 -13.09 -15.80 -1.83
C PHE A 37 -12.93 -16.45 -3.19
N HIS A 38 -14.05 -16.79 -3.83
CA HIS A 38 -14.08 -17.38 -5.18
C HIS A 38 -14.18 -16.32 -6.30
N SER A 39 -14.27 -15.03 -5.93
CA SER A 39 -14.26 -13.93 -6.91
C SER A 39 -12.83 -13.69 -7.39
N LYS A 40 -12.62 -13.87 -8.68
CA LYS A 40 -11.30 -13.67 -9.30
C LYS A 40 -10.84 -12.22 -9.17
N GLU A 41 -11.77 -11.27 -9.15
CA GLU A 41 -11.51 -9.83 -9.00
C GLU A 41 -10.93 -9.52 -7.61
N ILE A 42 -11.50 -10.10 -6.54
CA ILE A 42 -10.98 -9.95 -5.17
C ILE A 42 -9.58 -10.55 -5.08
N LEU A 43 -9.39 -11.76 -5.61
CA LEU A 43 -8.10 -12.44 -5.55
C LEU A 43 -7.02 -11.70 -6.34
N ALA A 44 -7.37 -11.16 -7.52
CA ALA A 44 -6.49 -10.32 -8.32
C ALA A 44 -6.13 -9.03 -7.56
N LEU A 45 -7.11 -8.36 -6.93
CA LEU A 45 -6.84 -7.16 -6.16
C LEU A 45 -5.90 -7.44 -4.98
N VAL A 46 -6.18 -8.46 -4.17
CA VAL A 46 -5.36 -8.84 -3.00
C VAL A 46 -3.92 -9.13 -3.42
N MET A 47 -3.75 -9.85 -4.54
CA MET A 47 -2.44 -10.10 -5.13
C MET A 47 -1.76 -8.79 -5.56
N LEU A 48 -2.48 -7.92 -6.30
CA LEU A 48 -1.95 -6.64 -6.82
C LEU A 48 -1.55 -5.68 -5.69
N VAL A 49 -2.36 -5.50 -4.64
CA VAL A 49 -1.98 -4.63 -3.51
C VAL A 49 -0.81 -5.18 -2.72
N GLY A 50 -0.58 -6.50 -2.75
CA GLY A 50 0.64 -7.10 -2.22
C GLY A 50 1.90 -6.56 -2.90
N PHE A 51 1.84 -6.24 -4.19
CA PHE A 51 2.96 -5.60 -4.91
C PHE A 51 3.21 -4.16 -4.45
N ILE A 52 2.16 -3.41 -4.10
CA ILE A 52 2.31 -2.07 -3.51
C ILE A 52 3.09 -2.17 -2.19
N LEU A 53 2.71 -3.09 -1.30
CA LEU A 53 3.40 -3.23 -0.01
C LEU A 53 4.83 -3.73 -0.16
N MET A 54 5.06 -4.74 -1.00
CA MET A 54 6.42 -5.18 -1.30
C MET A 54 7.25 -4.02 -1.85
N GLY A 55 6.70 -3.25 -2.78
CA GLY A 55 7.41 -2.10 -3.33
C GLY A 55 7.68 -1.02 -2.30
N ALA A 56 6.72 -0.71 -1.43
CA ALA A 56 6.89 0.27 -0.37
C ALA A 56 7.95 -0.17 0.66
N ILE A 57 7.96 -1.44 1.04
CA ILE A 57 8.95 -1.99 1.97
C ILE A 57 10.34 -1.92 1.35
N ILE A 58 10.53 -2.41 0.13
CA ILE A 58 11.86 -2.43 -0.47
C ILE A 58 12.33 -1.02 -0.85
N GLY A 59 11.44 -0.17 -1.37
CA GLY A 59 11.76 1.23 -1.66
C GLY A 59 12.13 2.02 -0.40
N TYR A 60 11.57 1.66 0.75
CA TYR A 60 11.96 2.27 2.03
C TYR A 60 13.39 1.87 2.48
N PHE A 61 13.79 0.62 2.23
CA PHE A 61 15.08 0.09 2.71
C PHE A 61 16.22 0.17 1.68
N SER A 62 15.94 0.22 0.38
CA SER A 62 16.96 0.31 -0.66
C SER A 62 17.53 1.74 -0.74
N PRO A 63 18.86 1.94 -0.83
CA PRO A 63 19.45 3.23 -1.11
C PRO A 63 19.47 3.52 -2.62
N GLY A 64 19.04 4.72 -3.03
CA GLY A 64 19.24 5.20 -4.41
C GLY A 64 18.03 5.06 -5.33
N VAL A 65 18.21 4.59 -6.57
CA VAL A 65 17.14 4.47 -7.59
C VAL A 65 16.34 3.19 -7.36
N THR A 66 15.53 3.20 -6.29
CA THR A 66 14.86 2.00 -5.79
C THR A 66 13.67 1.59 -6.64
N ILE A 67 12.98 2.55 -7.26
CA ILE A 67 11.79 2.30 -8.08
C ILE A 67 12.08 1.27 -9.18
N ASN A 68 13.23 1.39 -9.86
CA ASN A 68 13.58 0.48 -10.96
C ASN A 68 13.90 -0.94 -10.46
N GLU A 69 14.59 -1.05 -9.33
CA GLU A 69 14.96 -2.32 -8.71
C GLU A 69 13.71 -3.08 -8.25
N VAL A 70 12.80 -2.35 -7.59
CA VAL A 70 11.51 -2.86 -7.13
C VAL A 70 10.62 -3.27 -8.29
N THR A 71 10.55 -2.45 -9.34
CA THR A 71 9.71 -2.75 -10.52
C THR A 71 10.20 -4.03 -11.21
N LEU A 72 11.52 -4.18 -11.38
CA LEU A 72 12.11 -5.38 -11.97
C LEU A 72 11.86 -6.61 -11.08
N GLY A 73 12.06 -6.47 -9.77
CA GLY A 73 11.76 -7.52 -8.80
C GLY A 73 10.29 -7.93 -8.83
N GLY A 74 9.37 -6.97 -8.90
CA GLY A 74 7.94 -7.22 -9.08
C GLY A 74 7.61 -7.97 -10.36
N GLY A 75 8.31 -7.69 -11.45
CA GLY A 75 8.20 -8.46 -12.69
C GLY A 75 8.52 -9.94 -12.49
N PHE A 76 9.64 -10.23 -11.83
CA PHE A 76 10.01 -11.62 -11.50
C PHE A 76 9.01 -12.28 -10.57
N VAL A 77 8.55 -11.59 -9.52
CA VAL A 77 7.52 -12.10 -8.60
C VAL A 77 6.25 -12.46 -9.38
N MET A 78 5.81 -11.60 -10.29
CA MET A 78 4.60 -11.85 -11.08
C MET A 78 4.75 -13.03 -12.03
N LEU A 79 5.90 -13.20 -12.68
CA LEU A 79 6.16 -14.39 -13.52
C LEU A 79 6.13 -15.67 -12.69
N ILE A 80 6.77 -15.67 -11.52
CA ILE A 80 6.77 -16.81 -10.61
C ILE A 80 5.36 -17.08 -10.09
N MET A 81 4.60 -16.04 -9.71
CA MET A 81 3.21 -16.17 -9.27
C MET A 81 2.32 -16.75 -10.37
N LEU A 82 2.40 -16.27 -11.61
CA LEU A 82 1.65 -16.83 -12.73
C LEU A 82 2.01 -18.30 -12.97
N TRP A 83 3.29 -18.66 -12.83
CA TRP A 83 3.73 -20.05 -12.91
C TRP A 83 3.16 -20.91 -11.78
N LEU A 84 3.20 -20.43 -10.53
CA LEU A 84 2.61 -21.11 -9.37
C LEU A 84 1.09 -21.28 -9.52
N LEU A 85 0.38 -20.22 -9.93
CA LEU A 85 -1.06 -20.24 -10.18
C LEU A 85 -1.44 -21.28 -11.25
N TYR A 86 -0.61 -21.44 -12.28
CA TYR A 86 -0.79 -22.47 -13.30
C TYR A 86 -0.53 -23.87 -12.75
N PHE A 87 0.59 -24.06 -12.04
CA PHE A 87 1.03 -25.35 -11.51
C PHE A 87 0.06 -25.92 -10.47
N PHE A 88 -0.39 -25.09 -9.52
CA PHE A 88 -1.33 -25.48 -8.47
C PHE A 88 -2.80 -25.49 -8.92
N LYS A 89 -3.07 -25.31 -10.22
CA LYS A 89 -4.43 -25.27 -10.80
C LYS A 89 -5.37 -24.33 -10.04
N SER A 90 -4.86 -23.15 -9.69
CA SER A 90 -5.59 -22.14 -8.93
C SER A 90 -6.86 -21.63 -9.64
N GLU A 91 -7.76 -21.00 -8.88
CA GLU A 91 -9.00 -20.41 -9.41
C GLU A 91 -8.76 -19.22 -10.36
N LEU A 92 -7.57 -18.62 -10.26
CA LEU A 92 -7.10 -17.48 -11.05
C LEU A 92 -6.59 -17.89 -12.44
N ARG A 93 -7.31 -18.79 -13.10
CA ARG A 93 -7.08 -19.12 -14.51
C ARG A 93 -7.79 -18.10 -15.39
N TYR A 94 -6.99 -17.23 -15.98
CA TYR A 94 -7.44 -16.28 -16.99
C TYR A 94 -6.87 -16.60 -18.39
N SER A 95 -7.43 -15.91 -19.39
CA SER A 95 -6.89 -15.92 -20.74
C SER A 95 -5.49 -15.29 -20.78
N PRO A 96 -4.67 -15.62 -21.79
CA PRO A 96 -3.32 -15.06 -21.93
C PRO A 96 -3.27 -13.53 -21.92
N ILE A 97 -4.29 -12.88 -22.50
CA ILE A 97 -4.37 -11.41 -22.53
C ILE A 97 -4.59 -10.82 -21.13
N ILE A 98 -5.42 -11.45 -20.29
CA ILE A 98 -5.63 -11.00 -18.92
C ILE A 98 -4.38 -11.28 -18.08
N ASN A 99 -3.69 -12.40 -18.28
CA ASN A 99 -2.42 -12.67 -17.60
C ASN A 99 -1.35 -11.63 -17.97
N LEU A 100 -1.31 -11.18 -19.24
CA LEU A 100 -0.45 -10.08 -19.67
C LEU A 100 -0.84 -8.76 -18.98
N LEU A 101 -2.14 -8.45 -18.88
CA LEU A 101 -2.61 -7.27 -18.17
C LEU A 101 -2.26 -7.32 -16.68
N LEU A 102 -2.44 -8.47 -16.01
CA LEU A 102 -2.01 -8.68 -14.64
C LEU A 102 -0.51 -8.49 -14.50
N PHE A 103 0.29 -8.99 -15.45
CA PHE A 103 1.72 -8.78 -15.47
C PHE A 103 2.09 -7.29 -15.49
N LEU A 104 1.48 -6.53 -16.39
CA LEU A 104 1.69 -5.07 -16.48
C LEU A 104 1.20 -4.34 -15.22
N LEU A 105 0.07 -4.75 -14.64
CA LEU A 105 -0.44 -4.18 -13.40
C LEU A 105 0.46 -4.51 -12.21
N GLY A 106 1.01 -5.71 -12.12
CA GLY A 106 1.98 -6.09 -11.09
C GLY A 106 3.23 -5.21 -11.13
N LEU A 107 3.75 -4.93 -12.33
CA LEU A 107 4.85 -3.97 -12.53
C LEU A 107 4.45 -2.55 -12.08
N ALA A 108 3.29 -2.06 -12.52
CA ALA A 108 2.81 -0.73 -12.18
C ALA A 108 2.59 -0.57 -10.65
N PHE A 109 2.01 -1.57 -10.00
CA PHE A 109 1.75 -1.56 -8.55
C PHE A 109 3.06 -1.66 -7.75
N SER A 110 4.04 -2.43 -8.23
CA SER A 110 5.39 -2.46 -7.65
C SER A 110 6.07 -1.11 -7.78
N TRP A 111 5.96 -0.47 -8.95
CA TRP A 111 6.50 0.86 -9.22
C TRP A 111 5.90 1.91 -8.29
N VAL A 112 4.56 1.93 -8.15
CA VAL A 112 3.83 2.81 -7.22
C VAL A 112 4.26 2.56 -5.78
N GLY A 113 4.39 1.29 -5.38
CA GLY A 113 4.93 0.91 -4.08
C GLY A 113 6.35 1.44 -3.86
N GLY A 114 7.25 1.23 -4.82
CA GLY A 114 8.63 1.72 -4.77
C GLY A 114 8.68 3.23 -4.57
N TRP A 115 7.88 3.99 -5.33
CA TRP A 115 7.76 5.44 -5.18
C TRP A 115 7.31 5.85 -3.78
N VAL A 116 6.29 5.18 -3.22
CA VAL A 116 5.86 5.38 -1.84
C VAL A 116 7.00 5.11 -0.85
N GLY A 117 7.74 4.01 -1.04
CA GLY A 117 8.87 3.63 -0.20
C GLY A 117 9.95 4.70 -0.16
N GLU A 118 10.34 5.23 -1.34
CA GLU A 118 11.31 6.33 -1.44
C GLU A 118 10.84 7.58 -0.70
N LYS A 119 9.56 7.93 -0.82
CA LYS A 119 9.00 9.09 -0.11
C LYS A 119 8.98 8.90 1.40
N LEU A 120 8.74 7.68 1.88
CA LEU A 120 8.79 7.37 3.31
C LEU A 120 10.23 7.32 3.86
N GLN A 121 11.20 6.94 3.01
CA GLN A 121 12.63 6.90 3.37
C GLN A 121 13.15 8.30 3.70
N GLY A 122 12.68 9.32 2.96
CA GLY A 122 13.01 10.73 3.15
C GLY A 122 14.10 11.18 2.18
N ASP A 123 13.74 12.08 1.25
CA ASP A 123 14.66 12.75 0.33
C ASP A 123 15.15 14.10 0.91
N GLN A 124 16.23 14.68 0.36
CA GLN A 124 16.72 16.01 0.78
C GLN A 124 15.64 17.09 0.65
N THR A 125 14.76 16.95 -0.34
CA THR A 125 13.60 17.83 -0.57
C THR A 125 12.64 17.85 0.63
N SER A 126 12.53 16.74 1.36
CA SER A 126 11.68 16.64 2.56
C SER A 126 12.17 17.50 3.72
N GLN A 127 13.44 17.90 3.76
CA GLN A 127 13.96 18.81 4.79
C GLN A 127 13.59 20.28 4.51
N GLU A 128 13.63 20.72 3.25
CA GLU A 128 13.19 22.06 2.85
C GLU A 128 11.67 22.21 3.01
N GLU A 129 10.93 21.18 2.64
CA GLU A 129 9.48 21.15 2.81
C GLU A 129 9.06 21.21 4.29
N ALA A 130 9.84 20.59 5.19
CA ALA A 130 9.61 20.64 6.64
C ALA A 130 9.67 22.05 7.22
N GLN A 131 10.53 22.91 6.67
CA GLN A 131 10.62 24.30 7.11
C GLN A 131 9.40 25.12 6.69
N SER A 132 8.74 24.73 5.60
CA SER A 132 7.63 25.50 5.04
C SER A 132 6.28 25.31 5.76
N LYS A 133 6.10 24.22 6.52
CA LYS A 133 4.81 23.82 7.15
C LYS A 133 3.59 23.92 6.22
N LYS A 134 3.80 23.76 4.91
CA LYS A 134 2.72 23.84 3.91
C LYS A 134 2.00 22.50 3.84
N PHE A 135 0.75 22.57 3.35
CA PHE A 135 -0.01 21.38 2.99
C PHE A 135 0.59 20.75 1.73
N LEU A 136 0.87 19.45 1.77
CA LEU A 136 1.57 18.74 0.71
C LEU A 136 0.73 17.56 0.19
N TRP A 137 0.21 17.69 -1.04
CA TRP A 137 -0.56 16.65 -1.71
C TRP A 137 0.17 15.32 -1.85
N LYS A 138 1.51 15.34 -1.87
CA LYS A 138 2.32 14.12 -1.94
C LYS A 138 2.01 13.16 -0.79
N TRP A 139 1.79 13.66 0.43
CA TRP A 139 1.51 12.84 1.61
C TRP A 139 0.08 12.31 1.63
N VAL A 140 -0.86 13.06 1.06
CA VAL A 140 -2.23 12.58 0.80
C VAL A 140 -2.19 11.37 -0.13
N LEU A 141 -1.41 11.45 -1.22
CA LEU A 141 -1.24 10.35 -2.18
C LEU A 141 -0.51 9.15 -1.59
N VAL A 142 0.59 9.37 -0.86
CA VAL A 142 1.30 8.31 -0.14
C VAL A 142 0.35 7.59 0.83
N GLY A 143 -0.41 8.35 1.63
CA GLY A 143 -1.40 7.79 2.54
C GLY A 143 -2.51 7.03 1.82
N ALA A 144 -3.00 7.54 0.69
CA ALA A 144 -4.06 6.87 -0.06
C ALA A 144 -3.59 5.52 -0.64
N VAL A 145 -2.37 5.48 -1.20
CA VAL A 145 -1.79 4.26 -1.76
C VAL A 145 -1.52 3.22 -0.67
N VAL A 146 -0.84 3.61 0.42
CA VAL A 146 -0.53 2.71 1.53
C VAL A 146 -1.81 2.27 2.23
N GLY A 147 -2.72 3.20 2.48
CA GLY A 147 -3.96 2.91 3.18
C GLY A 147 -4.89 2.01 2.39
N PHE A 148 -5.00 2.20 1.08
CA PHE A 148 -5.74 1.29 0.23
C PHE A 148 -5.13 -0.12 0.27
N ALA A 149 -3.81 -0.25 0.11
CA ALA A 149 -3.15 -1.55 0.15
C ALA A 149 -3.31 -2.26 1.50
N LEU A 150 -3.08 -1.54 2.61
CA LEU A 150 -3.24 -2.06 3.96
C LEU A 150 -4.70 -2.42 4.24
N ASN A 151 -5.65 -1.59 3.81
CA ASN A 151 -7.07 -1.84 4.04
C ASN A 151 -7.53 -3.12 3.35
N VAL A 152 -7.24 -3.26 2.05
CA VAL A 152 -7.57 -4.46 1.28
C VAL A 152 -6.98 -5.71 1.94
N LEU A 153 -5.70 -5.68 2.32
CA LEU A 153 -5.06 -6.85 2.93
C LEU A 153 -5.60 -7.16 4.32
N PHE A 154 -5.72 -6.18 5.22
CA PHE A 154 -6.19 -6.43 6.58
C PHE A 154 -7.64 -6.90 6.59
N VAL A 155 -8.51 -6.30 5.77
CA VAL A 155 -9.90 -6.73 5.65
C VAL A 155 -9.96 -8.15 5.09
N ALA A 156 -9.28 -8.45 3.98
CA ALA A 156 -9.34 -9.77 3.35
C ALA A 156 -8.71 -10.87 4.21
N ILE A 157 -7.53 -10.63 4.78
CA ILE A 157 -6.81 -11.61 5.59
C ILE A 157 -7.56 -11.87 6.90
N LEU A 158 -7.98 -10.83 7.64
CA LEU A 158 -8.67 -11.04 8.91
C LEU A 158 -10.06 -11.66 8.71
N ALA A 159 -10.79 -11.29 7.66
CA ALA A 159 -12.05 -11.95 7.32
C ALA A 159 -11.84 -13.45 7.05
N THR A 160 -10.71 -13.81 6.41
CA THR A 160 -10.38 -15.21 6.09
C THR A 160 -9.93 -16.00 7.31
N LEU A 161 -9.04 -15.44 8.13
CA LEU A 161 -8.54 -16.10 9.34
C LEU A 161 -9.64 -16.33 10.39
N PHE A 162 -10.65 -15.45 10.43
CA PHE A 162 -11.71 -15.48 11.43
C PHE A 162 -13.12 -15.50 10.81
N SER A 163 -13.31 -16.42 9.86
CA SER A 163 -14.54 -16.53 9.05
C SER A 163 -15.84 -16.67 9.87
N ALA A 164 -15.79 -17.29 11.05
CA ALA A 164 -16.94 -17.41 11.97
C ALA A 164 -17.49 -16.05 12.44
N TYR A 165 -16.68 -15.00 12.43
CA TYR A 165 -17.05 -13.64 12.82
C TYR A 165 -16.67 -12.61 11.74
N LEU A 166 -16.88 -12.98 10.48
CA LEU A 166 -16.49 -12.24 9.27
C LEU A 166 -16.67 -10.72 9.41
N TYR A 167 -17.89 -10.25 9.70
CA TYR A 167 -18.18 -8.81 9.76
C TYR A 167 -17.39 -8.09 10.85
N LYS A 168 -17.18 -8.73 12.01
CA LYS A 168 -16.44 -8.12 13.12
C LYS A 168 -14.97 -7.96 12.76
N PHE A 169 -14.34 -9.01 12.24
CA PHE A 169 -12.92 -8.97 11.91
C PHE A 169 -12.60 -8.20 10.63
N ALA A 170 -13.50 -8.19 9.65
CA ALA A 170 -13.42 -7.29 8.50
C ALA A 170 -13.45 -5.81 8.96
N PHE A 171 -14.38 -5.46 9.86
CA PHE A 171 -14.43 -4.13 10.44
C PHE A 171 -13.18 -3.82 11.28
N THR A 172 -12.67 -4.77 12.07
CA THR A 172 -11.39 -4.60 12.78
C THR A 172 -10.24 -4.33 11.82
N GLY A 173 -10.15 -5.07 10.70
CA GLY A 173 -9.17 -4.84 9.67
C GLY A 173 -9.25 -3.43 9.08
N PHE A 174 -10.48 -2.97 8.82
CA PHE A 174 -10.75 -1.60 8.38
C PHE A 174 -10.29 -0.56 9.41
N VAL A 175 -10.63 -0.72 10.69
CA VAL A 175 -10.20 0.24 11.72
C VAL A 175 -8.68 0.28 11.85
N VAL A 176 -8.04 -0.89 11.93
CA VAL A 176 -6.59 -0.99 12.14
C VAL A 176 -5.84 -0.45 10.94
N SER A 177 -6.26 -0.74 9.70
CA SER A 177 -5.58 -0.25 8.50
C SER A 177 -5.58 1.28 8.43
N PHE A 178 -6.70 1.93 8.76
CA PHE A 178 -6.83 3.38 8.76
C PHE A 178 -5.99 4.05 9.86
N ILE A 179 -5.98 3.47 11.07
CA ILE A 179 -5.12 3.97 12.16
C ILE A 179 -3.64 3.83 11.79
N VAL A 180 -3.22 2.68 11.27
CA VAL A 180 -1.82 2.43 10.88
C VAL A 180 -1.39 3.36 9.76
N THR A 181 -2.26 3.60 8.78
CA THR A 181 -2.01 4.54 7.68
C THR A 181 -1.86 5.96 8.20
N GLY A 182 -2.81 6.40 9.03
CA GLY A 182 -2.77 7.71 9.67
C GLY A 182 -1.48 7.91 10.45
N PHE A 183 -1.11 6.90 11.25
CA PHE A 183 0.13 6.91 12.02
C PHE A 183 1.37 6.99 11.13
N ALA A 184 1.49 6.12 10.11
CA ALA A 184 2.65 6.08 9.22
C ALA A 184 2.87 7.42 8.51
N VAL A 185 1.81 8.02 7.96
CA VAL A 185 1.89 9.33 7.32
C VAL A 185 2.09 10.44 8.34
N GLY A 186 1.43 10.39 9.50
CA GLY A 186 1.59 11.38 10.57
C GLY A 186 3.00 11.40 11.15
N VAL A 187 3.70 10.27 11.20
CA VAL A 187 5.11 10.18 11.64
C VAL A 187 6.07 10.72 10.58
N LYS A 188 5.75 10.61 9.29
CA LYS A 188 6.68 10.94 8.19
C LYS A 188 6.41 12.30 7.54
N SER A 189 5.17 12.77 7.54
CA SER A 189 4.83 14.06 6.97
C SER A 189 5.47 15.17 7.81
N PRO A 190 6.22 16.08 7.17
CA PRO A 190 6.79 17.25 7.82
C PRO A 190 5.86 18.48 7.72
N GLY A 191 4.74 18.35 6.99
CA GLY A 191 3.76 19.40 6.72
C GLY A 191 2.62 19.41 7.74
N VAL A 192 1.38 19.41 7.25
CA VAL A 192 0.19 19.40 8.12
C VAL A 192 -0.13 17.95 8.51
N THR A 193 0.53 17.49 9.57
CA THR A 193 0.52 16.12 10.12
C THR A 193 -0.86 15.52 10.36
N LEU A 194 -1.90 16.33 10.60
CA LEU A 194 -3.29 15.85 10.80
C LEU A 194 -4.15 15.88 9.54
N LYS A 195 -4.07 16.96 8.74
CA LYS A 195 -4.98 17.16 7.60
C LYS A 195 -4.64 16.27 6.43
N GLU A 196 -3.35 16.06 6.17
CA GLU A 196 -2.90 15.24 5.03
C GLU A 196 -3.32 13.77 5.17
N PRO A 197 -3.09 13.10 6.31
CA PRO A 197 -3.56 11.73 6.47
C PRO A 197 -5.09 11.64 6.53
N ALA A 198 -5.78 12.60 7.16
CA ALA A 198 -7.24 12.56 7.22
C ALA A 198 -7.88 12.62 5.82
N LEU A 199 -7.32 13.43 4.91
CA LEU A 199 -7.75 13.46 3.51
C LEU A 199 -7.37 12.17 2.77
N ALA A 200 -6.22 11.57 3.08
CA ALA A 200 -5.84 10.28 2.53
C ALA A 200 -6.86 9.20 2.90
N GLY A 201 -7.34 9.16 4.15
CA GLY A 201 -8.39 8.25 4.60
C GLY A 201 -9.68 8.37 3.78
N LEU A 202 -10.11 9.60 3.46
CA LEU A 202 -11.26 9.82 2.58
C LEU A 202 -11.03 9.22 1.19
N LEU A 203 -9.84 9.41 0.62
CA LEU A 203 -9.50 8.82 -0.68
C LEU A 203 -9.48 7.30 -0.65
N VAL A 204 -8.98 6.68 0.43
CA VAL A 204 -9.00 5.21 0.58
C VAL A 204 -10.43 4.68 0.51
N VAL A 205 -11.36 5.26 1.28
CA VAL A 205 -12.77 4.84 1.26
C VAL A 205 -13.40 5.03 -0.12
N LEU A 206 -13.09 6.14 -0.81
CA LEU A 206 -13.56 6.37 -2.17
C LEU A 206 -13.06 5.31 -3.14
N LEU A 207 -11.77 4.95 -3.07
CA LEU A 207 -11.18 3.90 -3.89
C LEU A 207 -11.84 2.53 -3.62
N ASP A 208 -12.03 2.19 -2.34
CA ASP A 208 -12.72 0.96 -1.94
C ASP A 208 -14.16 0.93 -2.46
N TRP A 209 -14.90 2.03 -2.32
CA TRP A 209 -16.27 2.10 -2.81
C TRP A 209 -16.34 1.99 -4.33
N ILE A 210 -15.44 2.65 -5.06
CA ILE A 210 -15.36 2.54 -6.53
C ILE A 210 -15.10 1.08 -6.92
N PHE A 211 -14.14 0.42 -6.26
CA PHE A 211 -13.82 -0.97 -6.54
C PHE A 211 -15.00 -1.91 -6.25
N LEU A 212 -15.61 -1.81 -5.06
CA LEU A 212 -16.74 -2.66 -4.67
C LEU A 212 -17.96 -2.43 -5.56
N ASN A 213 -18.25 -1.18 -5.92
CA ASN A 213 -19.48 -0.84 -6.65
C ASN A 213 -19.35 -1.04 -8.17
N PHE A 214 -18.22 -0.71 -8.77
CA PHE A 214 -18.04 -0.74 -10.23
C PHE A 214 -17.22 -1.92 -10.74
N ILE A 215 -16.33 -2.51 -9.93
CA ILE A 215 -15.51 -3.65 -10.35
C ILE A 215 -16.16 -4.95 -9.88
N ILE A 216 -16.53 -5.05 -8.61
CA ILE A 216 -17.20 -6.25 -8.05
C ILE A 216 -18.73 -6.22 -8.25
N HIS A 217 -19.31 -5.07 -8.58
CA HIS A 217 -20.74 -4.92 -8.81
C HIS A 217 -21.62 -5.24 -7.58
N LEU A 218 -21.10 -5.02 -6.36
CA LEU A 218 -21.79 -5.33 -5.10
C LEU A 218 -22.97 -4.38 -4.78
N ARG A 219 -23.22 -3.36 -5.62
CA ARG A 219 -24.30 -2.34 -5.48
C ARG A 219 -24.58 -1.95 -4.03
N LEU A 220 -23.62 -1.24 -3.43
CA LEU A 220 -23.71 -0.80 -2.04
C LEU A 220 -24.60 0.43 -1.92
N SER A 221 -25.40 0.49 -0.84
CA SER A 221 -26.14 1.69 -0.47
C SER A 221 -25.20 2.88 -0.26
N SER A 222 -25.61 4.07 -0.69
CA SER A 222 -24.89 5.33 -0.43
C SER A 222 -24.64 5.58 1.06
N LEU A 223 -25.43 4.97 1.95
CA LEU A 223 -25.21 5.04 3.39
C LEU A 223 -23.88 4.42 3.81
N PHE A 224 -23.45 3.31 3.19
CA PHE A 224 -22.16 2.68 3.48
C PHE A 224 -20.99 3.57 3.03
N LEU A 225 -21.16 4.30 1.93
CA LEU A 225 -20.17 5.28 1.49
C LEU A 225 -20.04 6.41 2.51
N THR A 226 -21.15 7.04 2.88
CA THR A 226 -21.13 8.17 3.82
C THR A 226 -20.58 7.77 5.19
N THR A 227 -21.02 6.62 5.72
CA THR A 227 -20.52 6.10 7.00
C THR A 227 -19.05 5.71 6.92
N GLY A 228 -18.64 5.03 5.84
CA GLY A 228 -17.24 4.72 5.57
C GLY A 228 -16.36 5.98 5.53
N LEU A 229 -16.80 7.04 4.85
CA LEU A 229 -16.05 8.29 4.74
C LEU A 229 -15.87 8.95 6.10
N ILE A 230 -16.93 9.03 6.90
CA ILE A 230 -16.87 9.61 8.25
C ILE A 230 -15.93 8.79 9.14
N ILE A 231 -16.12 7.47 9.19
CA ILE A 231 -15.35 6.60 10.09
C ILE A 231 -13.89 6.51 9.64
N GLY A 232 -13.64 6.38 8.34
CA GLY A 232 -12.30 6.36 7.76
C GLY A 232 -11.55 7.66 8.00
N PHE A 233 -12.20 8.82 7.82
CA PHE A 233 -11.64 10.11 8.18
C PHE A 233 -11.24 10.15 9.66
N LEU A 234 -12.14 9.76 10.57
CA LEU A 234 -11.90 9.81 12.01
C LEU A 234 -10.76 8.89 12.46
N PHE A 235 -10.69 7.65 11.97
CA PHE A 235 -9.62 6.72 12.36
C PHE A 235 -8.27 7.09 11.76
N THR A 236 -8.23 7.63 10.54
CA THR A 236 -6.97 8.13 9.98
C THR A 236 -6.50 9.37 10.72
N LEU A 237 -7.42 10.27 11.09
CA LEU A 237 -7.10 11.44 11.90
C LEU A 237 -6.58 11.03 13.29
N PHE A 238 -7.19 10.01 13.92
CA PHE A 238 -6.70 9.47 15.19
C PHE A 238 -5.30 8.86 15.06
N GLY A 239 -5.06 8.06 14.02
CA GLY A 239 -3.72 7.54 13.72
C GLY A 239 -2.70 8.66 13.50
N ALA A 240 -3.08 9.69 12.75
CA ALA A 240 -2.24 10.85 12.48
C ALA A 240 -1.85 11.62 13.75
N TRP A 241 -2.83 11.80 14.65
CA TRP A 241 -2.59 12.42 15.96
C TRP A 241 -1.59 11.62 16.81
N LEU A 242 -1.70 10.29 16.82
CA LEU A 242 -0.69 9.43 17.46
C LEU A 242 0.69 9.59 16.82
N GLY A 243 0.75 9.71 15.49
CA GLY A 243 2.00 9.92 14.76
C GLY A 243 2.67 11.25 15.08
N GLU A 244 1.89 12.33 15.18
CA GLU A 244 2.38 13.65 15.60
C GLU A 244 2.92 13.63 17.03
N LYS A 245 2.21 12.99 17.97
CA LYS A 245 2.69 12.84 19.35
C LYS A 245 3.99 12.04 19.42
N TYR A 246 4.13 11.03 18.58
CA TYR A 246 5.38 10.29 18.45
C TYR A 246 6.52 11.19 17.92
N GLN A 247 6.28 12.02 16.88
CA GLN A 247 7.28 12.98 16.40
C GLN A 247 7.71 13.98 17.50
N GLU A 248 6.75 14.51 18.27
CA GLU A 248 7.03 15.43 19.38
C GLU A 248 7.93 14.78 20.43
N SER A 249 7.71 13.49 20.74
CA SER A 249 8.51 12.75 21.72
C SER A 249 9.97 12.52 21.29
N LEU A 250 10.23 12.52 19.98
CA LEU A 250 11.56 12.32 19.40
C LEU A 250 12.37 13.61 19.31
N LYS A 251 11.74 14.79 19.42
CA LYS A 251 12.48 16.06 19.48
C LYS A 251 13.22 16.09 20.81
N PRO A 252 14.57 16.13 20.82
CA PRO A 252 15.31 16.21 22.07
C PRO A 252 14.84 17.44 22.84
N LYS A 253 14.67 17.31 24.16
CA LYS A 253 14.48 18.43 25.09
C LYS A 253 15.71 19.36 25.02
N GLN A 254 15.84 20.14 23.96
CA GLN A 254 16.75 21.27 23.92
C GLN A 254 15.95 22.46 24.44
N ALA A 255 16.42 23.02 25.56
CA ALA A 255 15.83 24.08 26.38
C ALA A 255 14.87 23.61 27.50
N GLN A 256 15.46 23.07 28.57
CA GLN A 256 15.17 23.54 29.93
C GLN A 256 16.48 23.98 30.57
#